data_AF-A0A075GBQ0-F1
#
_entry.id   AF-A0A075GBQ0-F1
#
_cell.length_a   1.000
_cell.length_b   1.000
_cell.length_c   1.000
_cell.angle_alpha   90.00
_cell.angle_beta   90.00
_cell.angle_gamma   90.00
#
_symmetry.space_group_name_H-M   'P 1'
#
loop_
_entity.id
_entity.type
_entity.pdbx_description
1 polymer ?
#
loop_
_entity_poly.entity_id
_entity_poly.type
_entity_poly.pdbx_seq_one_letter_code
_entity_poly.pdbx_strand_id
1 'polypeptide(L)'
;MVTREDAEAAVDTLVRFVEASNGDLREGLARTPERVIDSFTEIYGGYGQESAEVLDSTFNGEGYDGIVLLRDIEFHSTCEHHLQPFHGRAHVTSNRRGCGSCGCFIKLRRLARRAFFSRQWQERLR
;
A
#
# COMPACT_ATOMS: atom_id res chain seq x y z
N MET A 1 -18.91 1.04 15.46
CA MET A 1 -17.80 1.23 14.50
C MET A 1 -17.59 2.72 14.35
N VAL A 2 -16.35 3.16 14.14
CA VAL A 2 -16.05 4.56 13.77
C VAL A 2 -16.59 4.80 12.36
N THR A 3 -17.28 5.93 12.15
CA THR A 3 -17.88 6.30 10.85
C THR A 3 -16.92 7.15 10.01
N ARG A 4 -17.27 7.37 8.74
CA ARG A 4 -16.53 8.30 7.86
C ARG A 4 -16.59 9.73 8.41
N GLU A 5 -17.75 10.14 8.91
CA GLU A 5 -18.00 11.45 9.50
C GLU A 5 -17.13 11.68 10.75
N ASP A 6 -17.02 10.67 11.63
CA ASP A 6 -16.11 10.73 12.79
C ASP A 6 -14.65 10.95 12.37
N ALA A 7 -14.22 10.26 11.30
CA ALA A 7 -12.85 10.36 10.81
C ALA A 7 -12.57 11.73 10.17
N GLU A 8 -13.51 12.27 9.39
CA GLU A 8 -13.38 13.62 8.83
C GLU A 8 -13.36 14.69 9.91
N ALA A 9 -14.21 14.59 10.94
CA ALA A 9 -14.21 15.51 12.07
C ALA A 9 -12.87 15.49 12.82
N ALA A 10 -12.26 14.32 12.98
CA ALA A 10 -10.93 14.19 13.57
C ALA A 10 -9.85 14.86 12.70
N VAL A 11 -9.89 14.68 11.38
CA VAL A 11 -8.96 15.35 10.46
C VAL A 11 -9.15 16.86 10.47
N ASP A 12 -10.39 17.36 10.47
CA ASP A 12 -10.69 18.80 10.58
C ASP A 12 -10.06 19.39 11.85
N THR A 13 -10.20 18.70 12.98
CA THR A 13 -9.57 19.09 14.24
C THR A 13 -8.05 19.18 14.12
N LEU A 14 -7.41 18.20 13.48
CA LEU A 14 -5.96 18.21 13.25
C LEU A 14 -5.53 19.35 12.31
N VAL A 15 -6.28 19.61 11.24
CA VAL A 15 -6.00 20.70 10.29
C VAL A 15 -6.08 22.06 10.99
N ARG A 16 -7.13 22.28 11.80
CA ARG A 16 -7.30 23.50 12.59
C ARG A 16 -6.18 23.69 13.60
N PHE A 17 -5.76 22.61 14.26
CA PHE A 17 -4.63 22.63 15.18
C PHE A 17 -3.33 23.04 14.46
N VAL A 18 -3.04 22.46 13.30
CA VAL A 18 -1.84 22.80 12.50
C VAL A 18 -1.88 24.23 11.98
N GLU A 19 -3.03 24.72 11.52
CA GLU A 19 -3.20 26.11 11.05
C GLU A 19 -3.34 27.12 12.19
N ALA A 20 -3.34 26.66 13.46
CA ALA A 20 -3.61 27.48 14.64
C ALA A 20 -4.87 28.36 14.50
N SER A 21 -5.92 27.80 13.88
CA SER A 21 -7.17 28.54 13.57
C SER A 21 -8.35 27.99 14.37
N ASN A 22 -9.00 28.89 15.10
CA ASN A 22 -10.30 28.65 15.74
C ASN A 22 -11.48 29.16 14.89
N GLY A 23 -11.21 29.71 13.70
CA GLY A 23 -12.20 30.30 12.80
C GLY A 23 -12.23 29.58 11.45
N ASP A 24 -12.59 30.29 10.38
CA ASP A 24 -12.64 29.68 9.05
C ASP A 24 -11.25 29.23 8.58
N LEU A 25 -11.19 28.04 7.97
CA LEU A 25 -10.00 27.57 7.28
C LEU A 25 -9.86 28.32 5.96
N ARG A 26 -8.62 28.54 5.52
CA ARG A 26 -8.36 29.07 4.17
C ARG A 26 -9.02 28.20 3.10
N GLU A 27 -9.47 28.81 2.01
CA GLU A 27 -10.25 28.17 0.94
C GLU A 27 -9.66 26.81 0.51
N GLY A 28 -8.33 26.73 0.32
CA GLY A 28 -7.65 25.50 -0.09
C GLY A 28 -7.77 24.33 0.90
N LEU A 29 -8.06 24.60 2.18
CA LEU A 29 -8.17 23.60 3.24
C LEU A 29 -9.61 23.21 3.60
N ALA A 30 -10.62 23.92 3.08
CA ALA A 30 -12.02 23.66 3.41
C ALA A 30 -12.46 22.21 3.13
N ARG A 31 -11.89 21.58 2.10
CA ARG A 31 -12.14 20.16 1.75
C ARG A 31 -10.99 19.22 2.11
N THR A 32 -10.03 19.65 2.94
CA THR A 32 -8.93 18.78 3.36
C THR A 32 -9.41 17.54 4.10
N PRO A 33 -10.39 17.61 5.04
CA PRO A 33 -10.86 16.42 5.74
C PRO A 33 -11.35 15.31 4.79
N GLU A 34 -12.23 15.67 3.87
CA GLU A 34 -12.75 14.79 2.82
C GLU A 34 -11.59 14.15 2.02
N ARG A 35 -10.68 14.97 1.49
CA ARG A 35 -9.55 14.50 0.66
C ARG A 35 -8.61 13.55 1.41
N VAL A 36 -8.38 13.78 2.70
CA VAL A 36 -7.53 12.90 3.52
C VAL A 36 -8.18 11.54 3.68
N ILE A 37 -9.47 11.48 4.00
CA ILE A 37 -10.19 10.21 4.17
C ILE A 37 -10.31 9.46 2.83
N ASP A 38 -10.51 10.17 1.72
CA ASP A 38 -10.44 9.57 0.38
C ASP A 38 -9.07 8.98 0.09
N SER A 39 -8.00 9.72 0.38
CA SER A 39 -6.63 9.21 0.19
C SER A 39 -6.35 7.97 1.03
N PHE A 40 -6.93 7.88 2.24
CA PHE A 40 -6.78 6.72 3.11
C PHE A 40 -7.45 5.47 2.54
N THR A 41 -8.53 5.62 1.79
CA THR A 41 -9.18 4.50 1.08
C THR A 41 -8.24 3.88 0.04
N GLU A 42 -7.44 4.70 -0.63
CA GLU A 42 -6.42 4.23 -1.58
C GLU A 42 -5.19 3.68 -0.85
N ILE A 43 -4.62 4.47 0.06
CA ILE A 43 -3.37 4.16 0.78
C ILE A 43 -3.49 2.89 1.62
N TYR A 44 -4.66 2.64 2.21
CA TYR A 44 -4.93 1.47 3.08
C TYR A 44 -5.86 0.43 2.42
N GLY A 45 -6.18 0.59 1.14
CA GLY A 45 -7.08 -0.32 0.41
C GLY A 45 -6.57 -1.76 0.31
N GLY A 46 -5.28 -1.99 0.57
CA GLY A 46 -4.67 -3.32 0.60
C GLY A 46 -5.19 -4.25 1.71
N TYR A 47 -5.83 -3.73 2.76
CA TYR A 47 -6.40 -4.55 3.84
C TYR A 47 -7.67 -5.31 3.43
N GLY A 48 -8.50 -4.75 2.55
CA GLY A 48 -9.77 -5.37 2.12
C GLY A 48 -9.59 -6.42 1.02
N GLN A 49 -8.41 -7.01 0.93
CA GLN A 49 -7.83 -7.38 -0.33
C GLN A 49 -6.98 -8.66 -0.16
N GLU A 50 -7.53 -9.83 -0.51
CA GLU A 50 -6.86 -11.13 -0.39
C GLU A 50 -5.62 -11.28 -1.27
N SER A 51 -4.52 -11.77 -0.70
CA SER A 51 -3.24 -11.94 -1.42
C SER A 51 -3.29 -13.09 -2.42
N ALA A 52 -4.05 -14.14 -2.11
CA ALA A 52 -4.24 -15.32 -2.96
C ALA A 52 -4.86 -14.94 -4.31
N GLU A 53 -5.87 -14.06 -4.33
CA GLU A 53 -6.54 -13.60 -5.56
C GLU A 53 -5.57 -12.88 -6.52
N VAL A 54 -4.63 -12.09 -5.98
CA VAL A 54 -3.60 -11.42 -6.79
C VAL A 54 -2.61 -12.43 -7.38
N LEU A 55 -2.40 -13.55 -6.69
CA LEU A 55 -1.48 -14.61 -7.04
C LEU A 55 -2.13 -15.74 -7.85
N ASP A 56 -3.42 -15.67 -8.18
CA ASP A 56 -4.19 -16.80 -8.71
C ASP A 56 -3.98 -17.09 -10.21
N SER A 57 -3.83 -16.07 -11.08
CA SER A 57 -3.59 -16.23 -12.54
C SER A 57 -2.22 -16.83 -12.98
N THR A 58 -2.03 -18.14 -12.95
CA THR A 58 -0.75 -18.75 -13.41
C THR A 58 -0.62 -18.70 -14.94
N PHE A 59 0.57 -18.35 -15.43
CA PHE A 59 0.95 -18.60 -16.83
C PHE A 59 1.90 -19.79 -16.87
N ASN A 60 1.63 -20.76 -17.74
CA ASN A 60 2.53 -21.87 -17.99
C ASN A 60 3.78 -21.33 -18.68
N GLY A 61 4.93 -21.57 -18.06
CA GLY A 61 6.22 -21.20 -18.62
C GLY A 61 6.97 -22.48 -18.91
N GLU A 62 7.57 -22.56 -20.08
CA GLU A 62 8.29 -23.76 -20.52
C GLU A 62 9.52 -24.00 -19.63
N GLY A 63 9.51 -25.11 -18.88
CA GLY A 63 10.68 -25.85 -18.42
C GLY A 63 11.85 -25.10 -17.74
N TYR A 64 11.64 -23.91 -17.16
CA TYR A 64 12.73 -23.15 -16.56
C TYR A 64 12.94 -23.56 -15.09
N ASP A 65 14.06 -24.26 -14.84
CA ASP A 65 14.47 -24.72 -13.50
C ASP A 65 15.47 -23.79 -12.79
N GLY A 66 15.71 -22.60 -13.35
CA GLY A 66 16.61 -21.59 -12.78
C GLY A 66 15.96 -20.74 -11.68
N ILE A 67 16.79 -20.01 -10.94
CA ILE A 67 16.29 -18.97 -10.03
C ILE A 67 15.72 -17.82 -10.85
N VAL A 68 14.55 -17.34 -10.44
CA VAL A 68 13.93 -16.12 -10.95
C VAL A 68 14.15 -15.01 -9.95
N LEU A 69 14.75 -13.91 -10.39
CA LEU A 69 14.98 -12.73 -9.56
C LEU A 69 14.32 -11.51 -10.18
N LEU A 70 13.42 -10.90 -9.43
CA LEU A 70 12.92 -9.56 -9.67
C LEU A 70 13.68 -8.59 -8.78
N ARG A 71 14.31 -7.58 -9.39
CA ARG A 71 15.02 -6.53 -8.67
C ARG A 71 14.40 -5.17 -8.92
N ASP A 72 14.69 -4.24 -8.02
CA ASP A 72 14.35 -2.83 -8.15
C ASP A 72 12.84 -2.59 -8.27
N ILE A 73 12.04 -3.40 -7.57
CA ILE A 73 10.60 -3.17 -7.49
C ILE A 73 10.36 -1.98 -6.57
N GLU A 74 10.02 -0.85 -7.16
CA GLU A 74 9.62 0.34 -6.40
C GLU A 74 8.33 0.09 -5.63
N PHE A 75 8.32 0.51 -4.36
CA PHE A 75 7.14 0.46 -3.50
C PHE A 75 6.99 1.74 -2.67
N HIS A 76 5.74 2.01 -2.27
CA HIS A 76 5.32 3.12 -1.43
C HIS A 76 4.37 2.58 -0.36
N SER A 77 4.61 2.95 0.90
CA SER A 77 3.83 2.48 2.04
C SER A 77 3.74 3.54 3.13
N THR A 78 3.08 3.22 4.24
CA THR A 78 2.92 4.11 5.39
C THR A 78 3.28 3.40 6.69
N CYS A 79 4.05 4.09 7.53
CA CYS A 79 4.47 3.56 8.83
C CYS A 79 3.26 3.55 9.78
N GLU A 80 2.97 2.40 10.38
CA GLU A 80 1.79 2.26 11.26
C GLU A 80 1.85 3.11 12.54
N HIS A 81 3.06 3.48 12.98
CA HIS A 81 3.27 4.28 14.19
C HIS A 81 3.02 5.78 13.99
N HIS A 82 3.31 6.29 12.80
CA HIS A 82 3.32 7.73 12.54
C HIS A 82 2.36 8.13 11.41
N LEU A 83 1.83 7.14 10.68
CA LEU A 83 1.03 7.31 9.45
C LEU A 83 1.78 8.11 8.36
N GLN A 84 3.10 8.18 8.46
CA GLN A 84 3.96 8.88 7.52
C GLN A 84 4.37 7.94 6.38
N PRO A 85 4.49 8.45 5.14
CA PRO A 85 4.91 7.64 4.01
C PRO A 85 6.37 7.20 4.15
N PHE A 86 6.67 6.01 3.65
CA PHE A 86 8.03 5.57 3.35
C PHE A 86 8.03 4.84 2.01
N HIS A 87 9.15 4.92 1.31
CA HIS A 87 9.31 4.34 -0.02
C HIS A 87 10.64 3.64 -0.14
N GLY A 88 10.74 2.68 -1.05
CA GLY A 88 11.96 1.90 -1.21
C GLY A 88 11.93 1.01 -2.43
N ARG A 89 12.90 0.08 -2.44
CA ARG A 89 13.02 -0.95 -3.47
C ARG A 89 12.99 -2.32 -2.82
N ALA A 90 12.19 -3.21 -3.38
CA ALA A 90 12.15 -4.60 -3.01
C ALA A 90 12.81 -5.46 -4.11
N HIS A 91 13.49 -6.51 -3.67
CA HIS A 91 14.02 -7.54 -4.54
C HIS A 91 13.36 -8.85 -4.12
N VAL A 92 12.73 -9.56 -5.06
CA VAL A 92 12.08 -10.83 -4.77
C VAL A 92 12.70 -11.92 -5.60
N THR A 93 13.18 -12.95 -4.92
CA THR A 93 13.74 -14.15 -5.53
C THR A 93 12.77 -15.32 -5.35
N SER A 94 12.62 -16.13 -6.39
CA SER A 94 11.86 -17.37 -6.35
C SER A 94 12.75 -18.50 -6.83
N ASN A 95 12.89 -19.53 -5.97
CA ASN A 95 13.56 -20.79 -6.30
C ASN A 95 12.50 -21.87 -6.33
N ARG A 96 11.80 -22.01 -7.47
CA ARG A 96 10.90 -23.13 -7.71
C ARG A 96 11.57 -24.08 -8.70
N ARG A 97 12.31 -25.07 -8.20
CA ARG A 97 12.70 -26.25 -8.99
C ARG A 97 11.43 -27.04 -9.34
N GLY A 98 11.21 -27.38 -10.60
CA GLY A 98 10.11 -28.26 -11.01
C GLY A 98 8.69 -27.66 -11.01
N CYS A 99 8.55 -26.33 -11.05
CA CYS A 99 7.24 -25.69 -11.21
C CYS A 99 7.07 -25.24 -12.67
N GLY A 100 6.27 -25.99 -13.45
CA GLY A 100 5.99 -25.72 -14.88
C GLY A 100 5.19 -24.45 -15.19
N SER A 101 5.20 -23.46 -14.30
CA SER A 101 4.52 -22.17 -14.48
C SER A 101 5.43 -21.00 -14.13
N CYS A 102 6.23 -20.56 -15.09
CA CYS A 102 7.12 -19.39 -14.97
C CYS A 102 6.39 -18.03 -15.07
N GLY A 103 5.07 -17.98 -14.86
CA GLY A 103 4.24 -16.76 -14.95
C GLY A 103 4.36 -15.75 -13.80
N CYS A 104 5.45 -15.76 -13.02
CA CYS A 104 5.51 -15.06 -11.73
C CYS A 104 5.87 -13.55 -11.82
N PHE A 105 6.34 -13.06 -12.97
CA PHE A 105 7.03 -11.77 -13.07
C PHE A 105 6.14 -10.52 -12.91
N ILE A 106 4.93 -10.51 -13.48
CA ILE A 106 4.00 -9.37 -13.40
C ILE A 106 3.26 -9.34 -12.04
N LYS A 107 3.09 -10.51 -11.42
CA LYS A 107 2.30 -10.68 -10.19
C LYS A 107 3.06 -10.31 -8.94
N LEU A 108 4.33 -10.65 -8.88
CA LEU A 108 5.21 -10.22 -7.79
C LEU A 108 5.26 -8.70 -7.68
N ARG A 109 5.16 -7.97 -8.80
CA ARG A 109 5.03 -6.51 -8.81
C ARG A 109 3.64 -6.03 -8.33
N ARG A 110 2.56 -6.79 -8.55
CA ARG A 110 1.21 -6.46 -8.00
C ARG A 110 1.10 -6.79 -6.50
N LEU A 111 1.65 -7.93 -6.07
CA LEU A 111 1.76 -8.32 -4.68
C LEU A 111 2.64 -7.33 -3.89
N ALA A 112 3.78 -6.97 -4.46
CA ALA A 112 4.68 -5.94 -3.94
C ALA A 112 4.19 -4.51 -4.17
N ARG A 113 2.99 -4.30 -4.72
CA ARG A 113 2.28 -3.02 -4.56
C ARG A 113 1.31 -3.13 -3.38
N ARG A 114 0.54 -4.21 -3.30
CA ARG A 114 -0.50 -4.45 -2.30
C ARG A 114 0.01 -4.61 -0.87
N ALA A 115 1.11 -5.35 -0.66
CA ALA A 115 1.75 -5.47 0.65
C ALA A 115 2.16 -4.10 1.22
N PHE A 116 2.33 -3.10 0.36
CA PHE A 116 2.77 -1.77 0.73
C PHE A 116 1.60 -0.77 0.88
N PHE A 117 0.41 -1.06 0.33
CA PHE A 117 -0.83 -0.29 0.57
C PHE A 117 -1.57 -0.70 1.85
N SER A 118 -0.81 -0.95 2.92
CA SER A 118 -1.32 -1.20 4.26
C SER A 118 -0.40 -0.50 5.26
N ARG A 119 -0.86 -0.26 6.50
CA ARG A 119 0.03 0.24 7.55
C ARG A 119 1.06 -0.85 7.78
N GLN A 120 2.33 -0.56 7.56
CA GLN A 120 3.39 -1.55 7.65
C GLN A 120 4.52 -1.08 8.55
N TRP A 121 5.17 -2.06 9.15
CA TRP A 121 6.44 -1.89 9.83
C TRP A 121 7.55 -2.33 8.88
N GLN A 122 8.61 -1.54 8.71
CA GLN A 122 9.65 -1.84 7.71
C GLN A 122 10.30 -3.21 7.94
N GLU A 123 10.42 -3.66 9.18
CA GLU A 123 10.98 -4.99 9.49
C GLU A 123 9.99 -6.14 9.26
N ARG A 124 8.67 -5.87 9.24
CA ARG A 124 7.64 -6.86 8.88
C ARG A 124 7.67 -7.21 7.39
N LEU A 125 8.33 -6.38 6.57
CA LEU A 125 8.52 -6.56 5.14
C LEU A 125 9.88 -7.19 4.77
N ARG A 126 10.71 -7.56 5.76
CA ARG A 126 11.99 -8.26 5.56
C ARG A 126 11.81 -9.77 5.50
#